data_AF-A0A2V7TQN5-F1
#
_entry.id   AF-A0A2V7TQN5-F1
#
_cell.length_a   1.000
_cell.length_b   1.000
_cell.length_c   1.000
_cell.angle_alpha   90.00
_cell.angle_beta   90.00
_cell.angle_gamma   90.00
#
_symmetry.space_group_name_H-M   'P 1'
#
loop_
_entity.id
_entity.type
_entity.pdbx_description
1 polymer ?
#
loop_
_entity_poly.entity_id
_entity_poly.type
_entity_poly.pdbx_seq_one_letter_code
_entity_poly.pdbx_strand_id
1 'polypeptide(L)'
;MAPLAPPAPFPVVDLPGLDGRRRPISEAWTRGRALVIVGHSECGTTRLSLPYVDRIHRRVSPAGVVAVLQDDTRDARALVQELSLELPVRLEEDPYP
;
A
#
# COMPACT_ATOMS: atom_id res chain seq x y z
N MET A 1 1.46 -5.85 18.83
CA MET A 1 0.09 -6.33 18.53
C MET A 1 0.16 -7.81 18.15
N ALA A 2 -0.90 -8.59 18.42
CA ALA A 2 -0.96 -9.98 17.96
C ALA A 2 -1.20 -10.03 16.43
N PRO A 3 -0.70 -11.05 15.71
CA PRO A 3 -1.00 -11.23 14.28
C PRO A 3 -2.50 -11.36 14.04
N LEU A 4 -2.98 -10.78 12.93
CA LEU A 4 -4.37 -10.94 12.50
C LEU A 4 -4.57 -12.37 11.97
N ALA A 5 -5.66 -13.01 12.39
CA ALA A 5 -6.09 -14.31 11.88
C ALA A 5 -7.60 -14.26 11.56
N PRO A 6 -8.05 -14.83 10.44
CA PRO A 6 -9.47 -14.95 10.16
C PRO A 6 -10.20 -15.81 11.22
N PRO A 7 -11.44 -15.45 11.61
CA PRO A 7 -12.15 -14.21 11.26
C PRO A 7 -11.72 -13.05 12.15
N ALA A 8 -11.21 -11.98 11.53
CA ALA A 8 -10.93 -10.71 12.20
C ALA A 8 -11.51 -9.56 11.36
N PRO A 9 -11.98 -8.47 11.99
CA PRO A 9 -12.34 -7.27 11.25
C PRO A 9 -11.11 -6.74 10.52
N PHE A 10 -11.33 -6.15 9.33
CA PHE A 10 -10.24 -5.51 8.61
C PHE A 10 -9.73 -4.30 9.42
N PRO A 11 -8.41 -4.14 9.59
CA PRO A 11 -7.84 -3.10 10.43
C PRO A 11 -8.18 -1.68 9.94
N VAL A 12 -8.60 -0.81 10.86
CA VAL A 12 -8.82 0.62 10.63
C VAL A 12 -7.57 1.38 11.08
N VAL A 13 -6.48 1.21 10.34
CA VAL A 13 -5.20 1.88 10.60
C VAL A 13 -5.10 3.08 9.68
N ASP A 14 -5.01 4.27 10.26
CA ASP A 14 -4.87 5.53 9.54
C ASP A 14 -3.39 5.82 9.28
N LEU A 15 -3.01 5.95 8.00
CA LEU A 15 -1.62 6.11 7.58
C LEU A 15 -1.48 7.34 6.66
N PRO A 16 -0.34 8.05 6.72
CA PRO A 16 -0.06 9.15 5.79
C PRO A 16 0.11 8.65 4.35
N GLY A 17 -0.42 9.39 3.38
CA GLY A 17 -0.13 9.23 1.97
C GLY A 17 1.02 10.11 1.49
N LEU A 18 1.41 9.94 0.23
CA LEU A 18 2.42 10.78 -0.44
C LEU A 18 1.99 12.25 -0.63
N ASP A 19 0.70 12.54 -0.47
CA ASP A 19 0.11 13.88 -0.47
C ASP A 19 0.11 14.53 0.93
N GLY A 20 0.67 13.85 1.94
CA GLY A 20 0.67 14.28 3.33
C GLY A 20 -0.68 14.13 4.03
N ARG A 21 -1.73 13.69 3.32
CA ARG A 21 -3.05 13.45 3.91
C ARG A 21 -3.10 12.04 4.48
N ARG A 22 -3.70 11.90 5.65
CA ARG A 22 -3.92 10.58 6.25
C ARG A 22 -5.22 9.98 5.76
N ARG A 23 -5.21 8.69 5.47
CA ARG A 23 -6.41 7.93 5.12
C ARG A 23 -6.29 6.48 5.62
N PRO A 24 -7.38 5.88 6.12
CA PRO A 24 -7.33 4.53 6.63
C PRO A 24 -7.13 3.50 5.51
N ILE A 25 -6.35 2.45 5.78
CA ILE A 25 -6.17 1.34 4.83
C ILE A 25 -7.49 0.62 4.52
N SER A 26 -8.48 0.71 5.42
CA SER A 26 -9.83 0.18 5.23
C SER A 26 -10.60 0.88 4.10
N GLU A 27 -10.16 2.04 3.61
CA GLU A 27 -10.74 2.70 2.44
C GLU A 27 -10.70 1.78 1.20
N ALA A 28 -9.67 0.92 1.08
CA ALA A 28 -9.58 -0.07 0.00
C ALA A 28 -10.69 -1.13 0.05
N TRP A 29 -11.27 -1.39 1.23
CA TRP A 29 -12.36 -2.35 1.40
C TRP A 29 -13.74 -1.77 1.03
N THR A 30 -13.88 -0.45 0.95
CA THR A 30 -15.19 0.20 0.66
C THR A 30 -15.81 -0.23 -0.67
N ARG A 31 -14.99 -0.74 -1.59
CA ARG A 31 -15.40 -1.22 -2.91
C ARG A 31 -15.60 -2.76 -2.97
N GLY A 32 -15.60 -3.43 -1.81
CA GLY A 32 -15.74 -4.87 -1.70
C GLY A 32 -14.41 -5.55 -1.39
N ARG A 33 -13.80 -6.22 -2.37
CA ARG A 33 -12.54 -6.94 -2.18
C ARG A 33 -11.38 -5.94 -2.10
N ALA A 34 -10.47 -6.15 -1.16
CA ALA A 34 -9.25 -5.34 -1.03
C ALA A 34 -7.99 -6.19 -1.25
N LEU A 35 -6.99 -5.60 -1.90
CA LEU A 35 -5.62 -6.10 -1.95
C LEU A 35 -4.71 -5.08 -1.27
N VAL A 36 -4.05 -5.50 -0.20
CA VAL A 36 -3.01 -4.74 0.47
C VAL A 36 -1.68 -5.41 0.21
N ILE A 37 -0.72 -4.64 -0.31
CA ILE A 37 0.69 -5.07 -0.38
C ILE A 37 1.49 -4.24 0.62
N VAL A 38 2.35 -4.91 1.39
CA VAL A 38 3.28 -4.26 2.32
C VAL A 38 4.70 -4.55 1.81
N GLY A 39 5.56 -3.52 1.78
CA GLY A 39 6.94 -3.68 1.33
C GLY A 39 7.76 -2.41 1.52
N HIS A 40 8.98 -2.40 0.99
CA HIS A 40 9.88 -1.25 1.00
C HIS A 40 10.71 -1.18 -0.29
N SER A 41 11.28 -0.01 -0.58
CA SER A 41 11.95 0.33 -1.84
C SER A 41 13.24 -0.46 -2.10
N GLU A 42 13.96 -0.86 -1.06
CA GLU A 42 15.21 -1.65 -1.17
C GLU A 42 14.97 -3.15 -1.37
N CYS A 43 13.72 -3.62 -1.26
CA CYS A 43 13.40 -5.04 -1.45
C CYS A 43 13.20 -5.38 -2.93
N GLY A 44 14.06 -6.25 -3.47
CA GLY A 44 13.94 -6.75 -4.84
C GLY A 44 12.57 -7.38 -5.14
N THR A 45 12.00 -8.12 -4.20
CA THR A 45 10.67 -8.73 -4.34
C THR A 45 9.57 -7.67 -4.43
N THR A 46 9.64 -6.62 -3.62
CA THR A 46 8.69 -5.49 -3.66
C THR A 46 8.75 -4.80 -5.01
N ARG A 47 9.96 -4.47 -5.48
CA ARG A 47 10.19 -3.81 -6.78
C ARG A 47 9.66 -4.64 -7.95
N LEU A 48 9.80 -5.97 -7.89
CA LEU A 48 9.25 -6.88 -8.89
C LEU A 48 7.72 -7.00 -8.82
N SER A 49 7.13 -6.93 -7.61
CA SER A 49 5.70 -7.19 -7.39
C SER A 49 4.81 -5.97 -7.63
N LEU A 50 5.28 -4.76 -7.27
CA LEU A 50 4.49 -3.52 -7.35
C LEU A 50 3.92 -3.25 -8.76
N PRO A 51 4.66 -3.43 -9.87
CA PRO A 51 4.11 -3.23 -11.22
C PRO A 51 2.93 -4.17 -11.56
N TYR A 52 2.91 -5.38 -10.99
CA TYR A 52 1.79 -6.32 -11.18
C TYR A 52 0.57 -5.91 -10.35
N VAL A 53 0.79 -5.48 -9.11
CA VAL A 53 -0.28 -4.99 -8.22
C VAL A 53 -0.92 -3.73 -8.80
N ASP A 54 -0.09 -2.83 -9.33
CA ASP A 54 -0.55 -1.64 -10.03
C ASP A 54 -1.39 -1.96 -11.28
N ARG A 55 -0.99 -2.99 -12.03
CA ARG A 55 -1.80 -3.47 -13.16
C ARG A 55 -3.16 -4.02 -12.71
N ILE A 56 -3.24 -4.66 -11.55
CA ILE A 56 -4.52 -5.09 -10.94
C ILE A 56 -5.35 -3.85 -10.61
N HIS A 57 -4.76 -2.85 -9.95
CA HIS A 57 -5.41 -1.58 -9.63
C HIS A 57 -6.03 -0.92 -10.86
N ARG A 58 -5.29 -0.87 -11.98
CA ARG A 58 -5.75 -0.26 -13.24
C ARG A 58 -6.85 -1.03 -13.97
N ARG A 59 -6.93 -2.36 -13.79
CA ARG A 59 -7.81 -3.23 -14.59
C ARG A 59 -9.03 -3.75 -13.84
N VAL A 60 -8.93 -3.99 -12.54
CA VAL A 60 -9.93 -4.72 -11.78
C VAL A 60 -10.79 -3.77 -10.98
N SER A 61 -11.94 -3.42 -11.54
CA SER A 61 -13.06 -2.87 -10.78
C SER A 61 -13.93 -4.03 -10.27
N PRO A 62 -14.39 -4.06 -9.00
CA PRO A 62 -14.31 -2.99 -8.01
C PRO A 62 -13.21 -3.18 -6.95
N ALA A 63 -12.18 -4.02 -7.16
CA ALA A 63 -11.21 -4.30 -6.09
C ALA A 63 -10.42 -3.04 -5.69
N GLY A 64 -10.44 -2.68 -4.40
CA GLY A 64 -9.57 -1.62 -3.89
C GLY A 64 -8.16 -2.14 -3.68
N VAL A 65 -7.17 -1.38 -4.14
CA VAL A 65 -5.75 -1.73 -4.02
C VAL A 65 -5.04 -0.60 -3.29
N VAL A 66 -4.17 -0.95 -2.36
CA VAL A 66 -3.29 0.00 -1.65
C VAL A 66 -1.95 -0.65 -1.36
N ALA A 67 -0.86 0.08 -1.56
CA ALA A 67 0.45 -0.27 -1.03
C ALA A 67 0.72 0.46 0.28
N VAL A 68 1.25 -0.26 1.25
CA VAL A 68 1.83 0.28 2.47
C VAL A 68 3.35 0.13 2.34
N LEU A 69 4.05 1.25 2.23
CA LEU A 69 5.50 1.28 2.08
C LEU A 69 6.17 1.62 3.42
N GLN A 70 7.13 0.80 3.82
CA GLN A 70 7.93 0.99 5.03
C GLN A 70 9.16 1.87 4.72
N ASP A 71 8.95 2.92 3.93
CA ASP A 71 9.96 3.86 3.46
C ASP A 71 9.63 5.27 3.97
N ASP A 72 10.64 6.15 4.01
CA ASP A 72 10.38 7.57 4.16
C ASP A 72 9.61 8.14 2.94
N THR A 73 9.05 9.35 3.06
CA THR A 73 8.27 9.96 1.97
C THR A 73 9.09 10.19 0.69
N ARG A 74 10.39 10.46 0.82
CA ARG A 74 11.28 10.76 -0.31
C ARG A 74 11.57 9.49 -1.09
N ASP A 75 11.92 8.41 -0.42
CA ASP A 75 12.26 7.13 -1.04
C ASP A 75 11.02 6.45 -1.61
N ALA A 76 9.89 6.50 -0.91
CA ALA A 76 8.60 6.04 -1.44
C ALA A 76 8.20 6.81 -2.72
N ARG A 77 8.37 8.13 -2.74
CA ARG A 77 8.08 8.95 -3.93
C ARG A 77 9.02 8.61 -5.08
N ALA A 78 10.31 8.40 -4.81
CA ALA A 78 11.27 7.98 -5.82
C ALA A 78 10.88 6.63 -6.43
N LEU A 79 10.51 5.64 -5.60
CA LEU A 79 10.06 4.32 -6.05
C LEU A 79 8.80 4.41 -6.94
N VAL A 80 7.80 5.19 -6.52
CA VAL A 80 6.56 5.39 -7.30
C VAL A 80 6.85 6.02 -8.66
N GLN A 81 7.74 7.00 -8.71
CA GLN A 81 8.14 7.64 -9.95
C GLN A 81 8.93 6.69 -10.86
N GLU A 82 9.93 6.02 -10.29
CA GLU A 82 10.78 5.06 -11.01
C GLU A 82 9.95 3.95 -11.67
N LEU A 83 8.98 3.40 -10.94
CA LEU A 83 8.14 2.31 -11.41
C LEU A 83 6.87 2.77 -12.13
N SER A 84 6.65 4.10 -12.26
CA SER A 84 5.46 4.69 -12.89
C SER A 84 4.15 4.12 -12.33
N LEU A 85 4.05 4.07 -11.00
CA LEU A 85 2.89 3.52 -10.28
C LEU A 85 1.77 4.55 -10.18
N GLU A 86 0.53 4.09 -10.31
CA GLU A 86 -0.68 4.89 -10.15
C GLU A 86 -1.49 4.47 -8.91
N LEU A 87 -1.21 3.29 -8.36
CA LEU A 87 -1.91 2.78 -7.18
C LEU A 87 -1.75 3.70 -5.96
N PRO A 88 -2.76 3.78 -5.08
CA PRO A 88 -2.66 4.50 -3.82
C PRO A 88 -1.53 3.96 -2.93
N VAL A 89 -0.71 4.87 -2.41
CA VAL A 89 0.38 4.56 -1.46
C VAL A 89 0.08 5.15 -0.08
N ARG A 90 0.40 4.39 0.95
CA ARG A 90 0.47 4.78 2.35
C ARG A 90 1.89 4.51 2.87
N LEU A 91 2.33 5.30 3.83
CA LEU A 91 3.64 5.18 4.45
C LEU A 91 3.48 4.68 5.87
N GLU A 92 4.30 3.70 6.26
CA GLU A 92 4.39 3.27 7.65
C GLU A 92 5.10 4.34 8.48
N GLU A 93 4.60 4.60 9.69
CA GLU A 93 5.16 5.65 10.55
C GLU A 93 6.47 5.26 11.23
N ASP A 94 6.68 3.96 11.39
CA ASP A 94 7.92 3.36 11.88
C ASP A 94 8.54 2.53 10.73
N PRO A 95 9.25 3.21 9.79
CA PRO A 95 9.80 2.56 8.61
C PRO A 95 10.84 1.50 8.98
N TYR A 96 11.00 0.51 8.10
CA TYR A 96 12.01 -0.53 8.30
C TYR A 96 13.42 0.10 8.22
N PRO A 97 14.35 -0.24 9.14
CA PRO A 97 15.68 0.37 9.20
C PRO A 97 16.59 0.01 8.02
#